data_AF-A0A974UEC9-F1
#
_entry.id   AF-A0A974UEC9-F1
#
_cell.length_a   1.000
_cell.length_b   1.000
_cell.length_c   1.000
_cell.angle_alpha   90.00
_cell.angle_beta   90.00
_cell.angle_gamma   90.00
#
_symmetry.space_group_name_H-M   'P 1'
#
loop_
_entity.id
_entity.type
_entity.pdbx_description
1 polymer ?
#
loop_
_entity_poly.entity_id
_entity_poly.type
_entity_poly.pdbx_seq_one_letter_code
_entity_poly.pdbx_strand_id
1 'polypeptide(L)' 'MNDKNWKASTLVIGTAIGAAVGALSAFILIKRSEAENTKPKLTTSEGVQVGLGLLGLLRLISGVGSD' A
#
# COMPACT_ATOMS: atom_id res chain seq x y z
N MET A 1 -3.42 21.64 -25.07
CA MET A 1 -4.12 21.02 -23.93
C MET A 1 -3.11 20.85 -22.81
N ASN A 2 -3.52 21.12 -21.57
CA ASN A 2 -2.68 21.44 -20.41
C ASN A 2 -1.81 20.24 -19.92
N ASP A 3 -0.52 20.18 -20.26
CA ASP A 3 0.41 19.12 -19.81
C ASP A 3 0.56 19.02 -18.28
N LYS A 4 0.19 20.06 -17.55
CA LYS A 4 0.24 20.10 -16.09
C LYS A 4 -0.88 19.26 -15.44
N ASN A 5 -1.99 19.03 -16.15
CA ASN A 5 -3.18 18.38 -15.60
C ASN A 5 -3.03 16.85 -15.51
N TRP A 6 -2.38 16.20 -16.47
CA TRP A 6 -2.29 14.73 -16.47
C TRP A 6 -1.38 14.25 -15.33
N LYS A 7 -0.22 14.90 -15.13
CA LYS A 7 0.72 14.57 -14.04
C LYS A 7 0.10 14.78 -12.65
N ALA A 8 -0.61 15.89 -12.45
CA ALA A 8 -1.33 16.17 -11.20
C ALA A 8 -2.50 15.20 -10.99
N SER A 9 -3.28 14.91 -12.03
CA SER A 9 -4.41 13.98 -11.97
C SER A 9 -3.95 12.55 -11.66
N THR A 10 -2.92 12.06 -12.34
CA THR A 10 -2.34 10.73 -12.06
C THR A 10 -1.83 10.62 -10.63
N LEU A 11 -1.17 11.65 -10.11
CA LEU A 11 -0.68 11.65 -8.73
C LEU A 11 -1.82 11.65 -7.71
N VAL A 12 -2.87 12.44 -7.94
CA VAL A 12 -4.05 12.48 -7.07
C VAL A 12 -4.80 11.14 -7.11
N ILE A 13 -5.07 10.59 -8.30
CA ILE A 13 -5.77 9.32 -8.47
C ILE A 13 -4.96 8.17 -7.86
N GLY A 14 -3.66 8.10 -8.16
CA GLY A 14 -2.77 7.06 -7.61
C GLY A 14 -2.68 7.13 -6.08
N THR A 15 -2.57 8.34 -5.52
CA THR A 15 -2.55 8.53 -4.07
C THR A 15 -3.88 8.14 -3.44
N ALA A 16 -5.02 8.51 -4.03
CA ALA A 16 -6.34 8.16 -3.53
C ALA A 16 -6.57 6.64 -3.52
N ILE A 17 -6.17 5.96 -4.60
CA ILE A 17 -6.25 4.50 -4.69
C ILE A 17 -5.34 3.85 -3.63
N GLY A 18 -4.08 4.29 -3.52
CA GLY A 18 -3.14 3.75 -2.53
C GLY A 18 -3.64 3.92 -1.10
N ALA A 19 -4.19 5.10 -0.78
CA ALA A 19 -4.79 5.37 0.53
C ALA A 19 -6.02 4.49 0.80
N ALA A 20 -6.90 4.30 -0.20
CA ALA A 20 -8.06 3.43 -0.07
C ALA A 20 -7.66 1.97 0.19
N VAL A 21 -6.68 1.45 -0.55
CA VAL A 21 -6.15 0.10 -0.35
C VAL A 21 -5.54 -0.03 1.05
N GLY A 22 -4.73 0.94 1.49
CA GLY A 22 -4.15 0.94 2.84
C GLY A 22 -5.21 0.94 3.95
N ALA A 23 -6.27 1.73 3.79
CA ALA A 23 -7.39 1.77 4.73
C ALA A 23 -8.14 0.43 4.77
N LEU A 24 -8.39 -0.20 3.62
CA LEU A 24 -9.02 -1.51 3.55
C LEU A 24 -8.16 -2.60 4.21
N SER A 25 -6.84 -2.60 3.98
CA SER A 25 -5.92 -3.52 4.63
C SER A 25 -5.97 -3.40 6.15
N ALA A 26 -5.97 -2.16 6.68
CA ALA A 26 -6.10 -1.93 8.12
C ALA A 26 -7.45 -2.43 8.66
N PHE A 27 -8.54 -2.18 7.94
CA PHE A 27 -9.88 -2.63 8.31
C PHE A 27 -9.98 -4.16 8.41
N ILE A 28 -9.43 -4.88 7.43
CA ILE A 28 -9.38 -6.35 7.45
C ILE A 28 -8.59 -6.86 8.65
N LEU A 29 -7.46 -6.22 8.95
CA LEU A 29 -6.59 -6.58 10.08
C LEU A 29 -7.33 -6.45 11.42
N ILE A 30 -8.06 -5.35 11.59
CA ILE A 30 -8.91 -5.12 12.78
C ILE A 30 -10.01 -6.17 12.86
N LYS A 31 -10.74 -6.41 11.76
CA LYS A 31 -11.84 -7.39 11.72
C LYS A 31 -11.37 -8.81 12.06
N ARG A 32 -10.20 -9.20 11.55
CA ARG A 32 -9.59 -10.50 11.87
C ARG A 32 -9.23 -10.57 13.35
N SER A 33 -8.62 -9.53 13.89
CA SER A 33 -8.26 -9.43 15.31
C SER A 33 -9.49 -9.53 16.22
N GLU A 34 -10.60 -8.89 15.85
CA GLU A 34 -11.89 -9.02 16.55
C GLU A 34 -12.42 -10.46 16.50
N ALA A 35 -12.40 -11.10 15.33
CA ALA A 35 -12.90 -12.46 15.14
C ALA A 35 -12.08 -13.50 15.93
N GLU A 36 -10.76 -13.33 15.99
CA GLU A 36 -9.86 -14.26 16.67
C GLU A 36 -9.67 -13.94 18.17
N ASN A 37 -10.31 -12.89 18.71
CA ASN A 37 -10.12 -12.39 20.09
C ASN A 37 -8.64 -12.16 20.47
N THR A 38 -7.77 -12.01 19.48
CA THR A 38 -6.33 -11.81 19.66
C THR A 38 -6.01 -10.35 19.42
N LYS A 39 -5.22 -9.72 20.29
CA LYS A 39 -4.72 -8.36 20.03
C LYS A 39 -3.94 -8.37 18.71
N PRO A 40 -4.13 -7.37 17.82
CA PRO A 40 -3.36 -7.28 16.60
C PRO A 40 -1.91 -6.99 17.01
N LYS A 41 -1.07 -8.02 16.98
CA LYS A 41 0.34 -7.95 17.32
C LYS A 41 1.12 -8.26 16.06
N LEU A 42 1.75 -7.24 15.51
CA LEU A 42 2.80 -7.45 14.51
C LEU A 42 4.08 -7.81 15.26
N THR A 43 4.58 -9.01 15.02
CA THR A 43 5.91 -9.40 15.49
C THR A 43 6.99 -8.66 14.70
N THR A 44 8.19 -8.54 15.26
CA THR A 44 9.33 -7.91 14.57
C THR A 44 9.61 -8.58 13.21
N SER A 45 9.49 -9.91 13.14
CA SER A 45 9.65 -10.68 11.89
C SER A 45 8.57 -10.35 10.84
N GLU A 46 7.31 -10.22 11.26
CA GLU A 46 6.23 -9.82 10.35
C GLU A 46 6.40 -8.39 9.85
N GLY A 47 6.85 -7.47 10.71
CA GLY A 47 7.16 -6.09 10.31
C GLY A 47 8.26 -6.01 9.24
N VAL A 48 9.32 -6.81 9.39
CA VAL A 48 10.38 -6.93 8.37
C VAL A 48 9.82 -7.53 7.07
N GLN A 49 8.99 -8.57 7.15
CA GLN A 49 8.39 -9.19 5.96
C GLN A 49 7.48 -8.22 5.19
N VAL A 50 6.65 -7.45 5.90
CA VAL A 50 5.80 -6.41 5.30
C VAL A 50 6.66 -5.31 4.66
N GLY A 51 7.70 -4.84 5.36
CA GLY A 51 8.62 -3.82 4.83
C GLY A 51 9.34 -4.28 3.56
N LEU A 52 9.86 -5.51 3.54
CA LEU A 52 10.49 -6.10 2.36
C LEU A 52 9.51 -6.27 1.20
N GLY A 53 8.26 -6.65 1.49
CA GLY A 53 7.20 -6.70 0.48
C GLY A 53 6.94 -5.34 -0.18
N LEU A 54 6.85 -4.28 0.63
CA LEU A 54 6.71 -2.91 0.12
C LEU A 54 7.92 -2.47 -0.71
N LEU A 55 9.14 -2.76 -0.26
CA LEU A 55 10.36 -2.47 -1.02
C LEU A 55 10.39 -3.23 -2.35
N GLY A 56 9.95 -4.50 -2.37
CA GLY A 56 9.81 -5.29 -3.59
C GLY A 56 8.84 -4.67 -4.58
N LEU A 57 7.69 -4.17 -4.11
CA LEU A 57 6.72 -3.45 -4.93
C LEU A 57 7.31 -2.17 -5.52
N LEU A 58 7.98 -1.35 -4.71
CA LEU A 58 8.64 -0.13 -5.19
C LEU A 58 9.70 -0.45 -6.24
N ARG A 59 10.50 -1.51 -6.03
CA ARG A 59 11.48 -1.98 -7.01
C ARG A 59 10.82 -2.43 -8.32
N LEU A 60 9.69 -3.14 -8.25
CA LEU A 60 8.96 -3.60 -9.42
C LEU A 60 8.45 -2.42 -10.25
N ILE A 61 7.78 -1.45 -9.61
CA ILE A 61 7.25 -0.27 -10.30
C ILE A 61 8.38 0.59 -10.87
N SER A 62 9.52 0.69 -10.19
CA SER A 62 10.69 1.42 -10.69
C SER A 62 11.30 0.79 -11.95
N GLY A 63 11.11 -0.52 -12.17
CA GLY A 63 11.55 -1.21 -13.37
C GLY A 63 10.49 -1.28 -14.48
N VAL A 64 9.22 -0.99 -14.18
CA VAL A 64 8.13 -0.95 -15.15
C VAL A 64 8.26 0.31 -16.02
N GLY A 65 8.43 0.13 -17.33
CA GLY A 65 8.59 1.24 -18.29
C GLY A 65 10.03 1.69 -18.55
N SER A 66 11.03 0.88 -18.16
CA SER A 66 12.45 1.10 -18.53
C SER A 66 12.81 0.55 -19.92
N ASP A 67 11.87 0.54 -20.87
CA ASP A 67 12.09 0.24 -22.30
C ASP A 67 11.56 1.40 -23.16
#